data_AF-A0A7W3PJF7-F1
#
_entry.id   AF-A0A7W3PJF7-F1
#
_cell.length_a   1.000
_cell.length_b   1.000
_cell.length_c   1.000
_cell.angle_alpha   90.00
_cell.angle_beta   90.00
_cell.angle_gamma   90.00
#
_symmetry.space_group_name_H-M   'P 1'
#
loop_
_entity.id
_entity.type
_entity.pdbx_description
1 polymer ?
#
loop_
_entity_poly.entity_id
_entity_poly.type
_entity_poly.pdbx_seq_one_letter_code
_entity_poly.pdbx_strand_id
1 'polypeptide(L)'
;MSVQPKTEPVTEAPVTPGDRVLLGYPMTAIPEPTWAVVDFVQWVLAEEILRGNTQTRPWKVGYRITLIDPSGHALEQLGVAFLDDDGHDMDGFVLDIDRTTTN
;
A
#
# COMPACT_ATOMS: atom_id res chain seq x y z
N MET A 1 -16.12 -7.24 23.40
CA MET A 1 -16.30 -5.88 22.86
C MET A 1 -16.45 -6.03 21.36
N SER A 2 -17.64 -5.79 20.81
CA SER A 2 -17.88 -5.89 19.37
C SER A 2 -17.39 -4.61 18.71
N VAL A 3 -16.29 -4.67 17.97
CA VAL A 3 -15.84 -3.57 17.12
C VAL A 3 -16.85 -3.51 15.97
N GLN A 4 -17.67 -2.47 15.93
CA GLN A 4 -18.53 -2.23 14.77
C GLN A 4 -17.62 -1.98 13.55
N PRO A 5 -17.87 -2.61 12.40
CA PRO A 5 -17.11 -2.33 11.20
C PRO A 5 -17.28 -0.85 10.86
N LYS A 6 -16.15 -0.16 10.66
CA LYS A 6 -16.11 1.26 10.37
C LYS A 6 -16.82 1.50 9.03
N THR A 7 -17.90 2.29 9.05
CA THR A 7 -18.76 2.52 7.87
C THR A 7 -18.12 3.43 6.82
N GLU A 8 -17.06 4.15 7.18
CA GLU A 8 -16.36 5.12 6.33
C GLU A 8 -14.84 4.90 6.41
N PRO A 9 -14.10 5.11 5.30
CA PRO A 9 -12.65 5.03 5.30
C PRO A 9 -12.04 6.09 6.23
N VAL A 10 -10.78 5.90 6.63
CA VAL A 10 -10.04 6.99 7.30
C VAL A 10 -9.91 8.16 6.32
N THR A 11 -9.94 9.39 6.82
CA THR A 11 -9.87 10.61 5.98
C THR A 11 -8.53 10.79 5.29
N GLU A 12 -7.47 10.17 5.82
CA GLU A 12 -6.12 10.24 5.27
C GLU A 12 -5.62 8.84 4.91
N ALA A 13 -5.03 8.73 3.73
CA ALA A 13 -4.39 7.51 3.28
C ALA A 13 -3.13 7.26 4.13
N PRO A 14 -2.87 6.02 4.57
CA PRO A 14 -1.75 5.72 5.47
C PRO A 14 -0.36 5.93 4.85
N VAL A 15 -0.30 5.91 3.52
CA VAL A 15 0.84 6.32 2.70
C VAL A 15 0.39 7.45 1.79
N THR A 16 1.22 8.48 1.67
CA THR A 16 0.94 9.71 0.93
C THR A 16 1.81 9.84 -0.32
N PRO A 17 1.36 10.57 -1.35
CA PRO A 17 2.22 10.85 -2.51
C PRO A 17 3.53 11.52 -2.08
N GLY A 18 4.65 10.90 -2.44
CA GLY A 18 5.99 11.34 -2.05
C GLY A 18 6.68 10.39 -1.06
N ASP A 19 5.92 9.61 -0.29
CA ASP A 19 6.50 8.55 0.54
C ASP A 19 7.15 7.48 -0.34
N ARG A 20 8.22 6.87 0.18
CA ARG A 20 8.84 5.71 -0.44
C ARG A 20 8.49 4.47 0.37
N VAL A 21 8.19 3.38 -0.32
CA VAL A 21 7.90 2.08 0.29
C VAL A 21 8.96 1.08 -0.12
N LEU A 22 9.49 0.34 0.83
CA LEU A 22 10.42 -0.75 0.57
C LEU A 22 9.60 -2.01 0.33
N LEU A 23 9.76 -2.62 -0.85
CA LEU A 23 8.98 -3.78 -1.27
C LEU A 23 9.83 -5.04 -1.29
N GLY A 24 9.24 -6.17 -0.90
CA GLY A 24 9.86 -7.48 -0.94
C GLY A 24 9.72 -8.21 -2.30
N TYR A 25 10.53 -9.26 -2.47
CA TYR A 25 10.59 -10.10 -3.68
C TYR A 25 9.23 -10.55 -4.25
N PRO A 26 8.24 -11.02 -3.45
CA PRO A 26 6.99 -11.52 -4.01
C PRO A 26 6.22 -10.48 -4.84
N MET A 27 6.48 -9.20 -4.59
CA MET A 27 5.82 -8.09 -5.25
C MET A 27 6.60 -7.56 -6.46
N THR A 28 7.93 -7.59 -6.39
CA THR A 28 8.82 -6.98 -7.39
C THR A 28 9.42 -7.99 -8.36
N ALA A 29 9.43 -9.28 -8.01
CA ALA A 29 10.25 -10.33 -8.63
C ALA A 29 11.78 -10.01 -8.63
N ILE A 30 12.22 -9.05 -7.82
CA ILE A 30 13.63 -8.67 -7.63
C ILE A 30 14.11 -9.30 -6.31
N PRO A 31 15.18 -10.13 -6.31
CA PRO A 31 15.61 -10.87 -5.12
C PRO A 31 15.88 -9.98 -3.91
N GLU A 32 16.33 -8.75 -4.15
CA GLU A 32 16.61 -7.76 -3.14
C GLU A 32 15.39 -6.84 -2.86
N PRO A 33 15.20 -6.40 -1.60
CA PRO A 33 14.26 -5.34 -1.27
C PRO A 33 14.47 -4.10 -2.14
N THR A 34 13.40 -3.61 -2.76
CA THR A 34 13.47 -2.53 -3.74
C THR A 34 12.57 -1.38 -3.32
N TRP A 35 13.10 -0.16 -3.35
CA TRP A 35 12.30 1.03 -3.07
C TRP A 35 11.36 1.35 -4.21
N ALA A 36 10.18 1.84 -3.87
CA ALA A 36 9.17 2.32 -4.80
C ALA A 36 8.53 3.61 -4.29
N VAL A 37 8.02 4.43 -5.20
CA VAL A 37 7.08 5.50 -4.87
C VAL A 37 5.66 5.00 -5.10
N VAL A 38 4.72 5.58 -4.34
CA VAL A 38 3.31 5.24 -4.46
C VAL A 38 2.47 6.47 -4.76
N ASP A 39 1.47 6.29 -5.63
CA ASP A 39 0.43 7.27 -5.89
C ASP A 39 -0.91 6.72 -5.40
N PHE A 40 -1.64 7.52 -4.62
CA PHE A 40 -3.00 7.17 -4.21
C PHE A 40 -3.90 7.02 -5.44
N VAL A 41 -4.67 5.92 -5.47
CA VAL A 41 -5.65 5.66 -6.52
C VAL A 41 -7.07 5.79 -5.98
N GLN A 42 -7.44 4.98 -4.98
CA GLN A 42 -8.79 4.96 -4.45
C GLN A 42 -8.88 4.26 -3.08
N TRP A 43 -9.99 4.52 -2.40
CA TRP A 43 -10.51 3.67 -1.33
C TRP A 43 -11.45 2.63 -1.93
N VAL A 44 -11.37 1.37 -1.48
CA VAL A 44 -12.21 0.28 -1.96
C VAL A 44 -12.62 -0.63 -0.82
N LEU A 45 -13.80 -1.25 -0.91
CA LEU A 45 -14.18 -2.26 0.06
C LEU A 45 -13.43 -3.57 -0.25
N ALA A 46 -12.92 -4.24 0.78
CA ALA A 46 -12.21 -5.49 0.67
C ALA A 46 -13.04 -6.56 -0.08
N GLU A 47 -14.37 -6.58 0.12
CA GLU A 47 -15.27 -7.52 -0.56
C GLU A 47 -15.37 -7.30 -2.08
N GLU A 48 -15.06 -6.11 -2.58
CA GLU A 48 -15.10 -5.78 -4.01
C GLU A 48 -13.86 -6.31 -4.75
N ILE A 49 -12.73 -6.49 -4.03
CA ILE A 49 -11.45 -6.91 -4.62
C ILE A 49 -10.98 -8.29 -4.14
N LEU A 50 -11.44 -8.76 -2.99
CA LEU A 50 -11.07 -10.06 -2.41
C LEU A 50 -12.29 -10.97 -2.35
N ARG A 51 -12.27 -12.02 -3.18
CA ARG A 51 -13.30 -13.05 -3.14
C ARG A 51 -13.01 -14.04 -2.00
N GLY A 52 -13.62 -13.81 -0.84
CA GLY A 52 -13.79 -14.85 0.19
C GLY A 52 -12.93 -14.72 1.44
N ASN A 53 -12.22 -13.61 1.66
CA ASN A 53 -11.46 -13.45 2.90
C ASN A 53 -12.20 -12.55 3.89
N THR A 54 -12.41 -13.05 5.11
CA THR A 54 -12.96 -12.32 6.25
C THR A 54 -11.88 -11.42 6.81
N GLN A 55 -11.56 -10.36 6.06
CA GLN A 55 -10.62 -9.34 6.51
C GLN A 55 -11.18 -8.64 7.75
N THR A 56 -10.33 -8.44 8.75
CA THR A 56 -10.69 -7.74 10.00
C THR A 56 -11.09 -6.28 9.75
N ARG A 57 -10.66 -5.70 8.62
CA ARG A 57 -11.01 -4.35 8.21
C ARG A 57 -11.68 -4.35 6.84
N PRO A 58 -12.79 -3.60 6.68
CA PRO A 58 -13.56 -3.61 5.44
C PRO A 58 -12.95 -2.72 4.36
N TRP A 59 -12.13 -1.73 4.71
CA TRP A 59 -11.58 -0.74 3.77
C TRP A 59 -10.13 -1.05 3.40
N LYS A 60 -9.84 -0.87 2.11
CA LYS A 60 -8.52 -1.01 1.52
C LYS A 60 -8.16 0.26 0.75
N VAL A 61 -6.86 0.55 0.70
CA VAL A 61 -6.32 1.70 -0.03
C VAL A 61 -5.51 1.22 -1.21
N GLY A 62 -5.96 1.59 -2.41
CA GLY A 62 -5.28 1.28 -3.66
C GLY A 62 -4.16 2.27 -3.95
N TYR A 63 -2.97 1.74 -4.19
CA TYR A 63 -1.77 2.47 -4.54
C TYR A 63 -1.20 2.00 -5.87
N ARG A 64 -0.92 2.93 -6.77
CA ARG A 64 -0.12 2.67 -7.95
C ARG A 64 1.35 2.68 -7.55
N ILE A 65 2.09 1.66 -7.95
CA ILE A 65 3.47 1.44 -7.50
C ILE A 65 4.43 1.59 -8.65
N THR A 66 5.46 2.41 -8.43
CA THR A 66 6.56 2.62 -9.37
C THR A 66 7.89 2.38 -8.67
N LEU A 67 8.62 1.36 -9.09
CA LEU A 67 9.97 1.06 -8.59
C LEU A 67 10.91 2.23 -8.92
N ILE A 68 11.84 2.50 -8.01
CA ILE A 68 12.86 3.52 -8.18
C ILE A 68 14.27 2.95 -8.01
N ASP A 69 15.22 3.51 -8.74
CA ASP A 69 16.65 3.23 -8.53
C ASP A 69 17.17 3.89 -7.23
N PRO A 70 18.41 3.60 -6.80
CA PRO A 70 19.00 4.25 -5.62
C PRO A 70 19.13 5.78 -5.71
N SER A 71 19.06 6.35 -6.92
CA SER A 71 19.08 7.81 -7.15
C SER A 71 17.66 8.42 -7.10
N GLY A 72 16.62 7.59 -7.01
CA GLY A 72 15.22 8.00 -7.00
C GLY A 72 14.57 8.11 -8.39
N HIS A 73 15.22 7.62 -9.45
CA HIS A 73 14.61 7.61 -10.78
C HIS A 73 13.66 6.43 -10.95
N ALA A 74 12.49 6.69 -11.56
CA ALA A 74 11.51 5.66 -11.89
C ALA A 74 12.09 4.61 -12.86
N LEU A 75 11.85 3.34 -12.54
CA LEU A 75 12.28 2.18 -13.33
C LEU A 75 11.09 1.51 -14.02
N GLU A 76 10.17 0.96 -13.24
CA GLU A 76 9.04 0.15 -13.73
C GLU A 76 7.80 0.36 -12.86
N GLN A 77 6.62 0.41 -13.50
CA GLN A 77 5.34 0.46 -12.80
C GLN A 77 4.74 -0.95 -12.69
N LEU A 78 4.55 -1.43 -11.45
CA LEU A 78 4.12 -2.81 -11.18
C LEU A 78 2.59 -3.01 -11.20
N GLY A 79 1.82 -1.91 -11.18
CA GLY A 79 0.35 -1.95 -11.16
C GLY A 79 -0.23 -1.29 -9.91
N VAL A 80 -1.41 -1.75 -9.48
CA VAL A 80 -2.09 -1.28 -8.26
C VAL A 80 -2.04 -2.35 -7.19
N ALA A 81 -1.56 -2.00 -6.00
CA ALA A 81 -1.64 -2.85 -4.81
C ALA A 81 -2.55 -2.23 -3.77
N PHE A 82 -3.05 -3.05 -2.85
CA PHE A 82 -4.04 -2.63 -1.85
C PHE A 82 -3.52 -2.89 -0.44
N LEU A 83 -3.45 -1.84 0.38
CA LEU A 83 -3.07 -1.91 1.79
C LEU A 83 -4.31 -1.78 2.70
N ASP A 84 -4.19 -2.18 3.96
CA ASP A 84 -5.20 -1.85 4.96
C ASP A 84 -5.30 -0.35 5.22
N ASP A 85 -6.48 0.08 5.68
CA ASP A 85 -6.77 1.49 5.96
C ASP A 85 -5.93 2.11 7.09
N ASP A 86 -5.26 1.30 7.92
CA ASP A 86 -4.31 1.73 8.93
C ASP A 86 -2.84 1.66 8.48
N GLY A 87 -2.59 1.29 7.22
CA GLY A 87 -1.26 1.18 6.66
C GLY A 87 -0.57 -0.15 6.93
N HIS A 88 -1.25 -1.12 7.57
CA HIS A 88 -0.71 -2.46 7.61
C HIS A 88 -0.79 -3.12 6.25
N ASP A 89 0.28 -3.86 5.94
CA ASP A 89 0.27 -4.83 4.87
C ASP A 89 0.12 -6.23 5.46
N MET A 90 -1.09 -6.77 5.39
CA MET A 90 -1.39 -8.13 5.84
C MET A 90 -0.68 -9.21 5.01
N ASP A 91 -0.30 -8.91 3.77
CA ASP A 91 0.39 -9.84 2.88
C ASP A 91 1.92 -9.75 3.01
N GLY A 92 2.43 -8.76 3.76
CA GLY A 92 3.84 -8.63 4.14
C GLY A 92 4.78 -8.24 3.00
N PHE A 93 4.27 -7.59 1.95
CA PHE A 93 5.05 -7.12 0.81
C PHE A 93 5.74 -5.77 1.08
N VAL A 94 5.10 -4.89 1.85
CA VAL A 94 5.67 -3.63 2.34
C VAL A 94 6.53 -3.94 3.56
N LEU A 95 7.84 -3.76 3.40
CA LEU A 95 8.85 -4.04 4.41
C LEU A 95 9.18 -2.81 5.26
N ASP A 96 9.09 -1.61 4.67
CA ASP A 96 9.35 -0.34 5.35
C ASP A 96 8.70 0.83 4.58
N ILE A 97 8.52 1.97 5.26
CA ILE A 97 8.00 3.21 4.68
C ILE A 97 8.90 4.37 5.10
N ASP A 98 9.61 4.96 4.14
CA ASP A 98 10.36 6.20 4.32
C ASP A 98 9.42 7.38 4.06
N ARG A 99 8.97 8.00 5.15
CA ARG A 99 8.07 9.15 5.14
C ARG A 99 8.87 10.42 4.95
N THR A 100 8.99 10.86 3.72
CA THR A 100 9.51 12.20 3.43
C THR A 100 8.39 13.21 3.69
N THR A 101 8.17 13.55 4.96
CA THR A 101 7.32 14.69 5.32
C THR A 101 7.89 15.93 4.64
N THR A 102 7.21 16.43 3.61
CA THR A 102 7.50 17.74 3.08
C THR A 102 6.95 18.73 4.10
N ASN A 103 7.83 19.34 4.89
CA ASN A 103 7.51 20.51 5.71
C ASN A 103 7.25 21.73 4.80
#